data_AF-A0A7Y2IKK6-F1
#
_entry.id   AF-A0A7Y2IKK6-F1
#
_cell.length_a   1.000
_cell.length_b   1.000
_cell.length_c   1.000
_cell.angle_alpha   90.00
_cell.angle_beta   90.00
_cell.angle_gamma   90.00
#
_symmetry.space_group_name_H-M   'P 1'
#
loop_
_entity.id
_entity.type
_entity.pdbx_description
1 polymer ?
#
loop_
_entity_poly.entity_id
_entity_poly.type
_entity_poly.pdbx_seq_one_letter_code
_entity_poly.pdbx_strand_id
1 'polypeptide(L)'
;MSESTALAKALAAQLGDDLDRILGANESGNATEFEMVGQPTMGLELRQVAGLNAGYTQPLPPGQHSFGNNSNNPAGDAQTRPFTLIVDAENRAWLPGGERGIRLEGLPISGRVAVGKGIIDAGSARFLVAQSRPPTRRRGGGTVTTGTDTGPSGPLRQPRIRVADYVDVSPKVPPAPTTSRIRRRGKRTSDRPEPVTSGPLIDKLLEARETAVQHARSQFPDPGQLIQMALAGPDHMGHISPGDKSFGVVPIAYGDLPWSPPFDRPDRIPGPMVVAVQQHSVLASVPLTVDLLNGHLGIVGERGACLAVARQIAVALRVLSPFDTVSFALLNDEATTPDWAWLDNMPNDIGGLPILFIDGMRQVAKNGMRQMLSEADAGGAIVIDDQLHDIPSLCKTVLEIKPTGNSALLDFRRGATTTRVSTPLGFSLQTTRDIIAKL
;
A
#
# COMPACT_ATOMS: atom_id res chain seq x y z
N MET A 1 52.09 32.81 24.12
CA MET A 1 51.67 31.73 23.21
C MET A 1 51.83 30.43 23.96
N SER A 2 50.73 29.72 24.23
CA SER A 2 50.71 28.58 25.16
C SER A 2 51.38 27.35 24.55
N GLU A 3 52.02 26.55 25.40
CA GLU A 3 52.68 25.28 25.04
C GLU A 3 51.75 24.31 24.27
N SER A 4 50.43 24.40 24.46
CA SER A 4 49.45 23.59 23.73
C SER A 4 49.44 23.85 22.22
N THR A 5 49.68 25.10 21.79
CA THR A 5 49.73 25.46 20.36
C THR A 5 50.98 24.93 19.66
N ALA A 6 52.09 24.79 20.38
CA ALA A 6 53.32 24.21 19.84
C ALA A 6 53.17 22.68 19.67
N LEU A 7 52.51 22.03 20.63
CA LEU A 7 52.28 20.59 20.60
C LEU A 7 51.30 20.18 19.48
N ALA A 8 50.23 20.96 19.27
CA ALA A 8 49.30 20.73 18.16
C ALA A 8 49.95 20.88 16.78
N LYS A 9 50.88 21.85 16.62
CA LYS A 9 51.64 22.02 15.36
C LYS A 9 52.63 20.90 15.10
N ALA A 10 53.30 20.40 16.13
CA ALA A 10 54.23 19.28 16.00
C ALA A 10 53.49 17.99 15.59
N LEU A 11 52.31 17.75 16.16
CA LEU A 11 51.50 16.56 15.87
C LEU A 11 50.89 16.60 14.46
N ALA A 12 50.49 17.78 13.98
CA ALA A 12 50.01 17.96 12.61
C ALA A 12 51.12 17.78 11.55
N ALA A 13 52.35 18.21 11.85
CA ALA A 13 53.49 18.00 10.95
C ALA A 13 53.85 16.51 10.86
N GLN A 14 53.85 15.79 12.00
CA GLN A 14 54.16 14.37 12.04
C GLN A 14 53.11 13.50 11.34
N LEU A 15 51.83 13.88 11.39
CA LEU A 15 50.77 13.21 10.63
C LEU A 15 50.83 13.48 9.11
N GLY A 16 51.35 14.64 8.69
CA GLY A 16 51.55 14.95 7.27
C GLY A 16 52.64 14.07 6.64
N ASP A 17 53.77 13.93 7.33
CA ASP A 17 54.90 13.13 6.84
C ASP A 17 54.58 11.62 6.81
N ASP A 18 53.77 11.11 7.75
CA ASP A 18 53.34 9.71 7.75
C ASP A 18 52.32 9.42 6.63
N LEU A 19 51.48 10.39 6.26
CA LEU A 19 50.53 10.25 5.15
C LEU A 19 51.25 10.20 3.79
N ASP A 20 52.25 11.05 3.57
CA ASP A 20 53.04 11.01 2.33
C ASP A 20 53.90 9.73 2.25
N ARG A 21 54.32 9.18 3.39
CA ARG A 21 55.04 7.90 3.45
C ARG A 21 54.15 6.69 3.18
N ILE A 22 52.87 6.76 3.56
CA ILE A 22 51.88 5.72 3.25
C ILE A 22 51.44 5.79 1.78
N LEU A 23 51.49 6.97 1.16
CA LEU A 23 50.97 7.20 -0.19
C LEU A 23 52.03 7.16 -1.31
N GLY A 24 53.32 7.06 -0.99
CA GLY A 24 54.40 7.13 -1.98
C GLY A 24 55.25 5.87 -2.13
N ALA A 25 54.82 4.93 -2.98
CA ALA A 25 55.66 4.11 -3.90
C ALA A 25 54.84 2.93 -4.45
N ASN A 26 53.94 3.18 -5.40
CA ASN A 26 53.49 2.13 -6.31
C ASN A 26 53.86 2.55 -7.73
N GLU A 27 54.91 1.90 -8.22
CA GLU A 27 55.40 1.96 -9.58
C GLU A 27 54.31 1.52 -10.56
N SER A 28 54.26 2.23 -11.68
CA SER A 28 53.66 1.89 -12.98
C SER A 28 53.32 0.40 -13.18
N GLY A 29 52.13 0.01 -12.73
CA GLY A 29 51.44 -1.23 -13.11
C GLY A 29 50.27 -0.88 -14.01
N ASN A 30 50.20 -1.54 -15.17
CA ASN A 30 49.17 -1.44 -16.20
C ASN A 30 47.82 -0.90 -15.71
N ALA A 31 47.34 0.16 -16.34
CA ALA A 31 45.93 0.54 -16.32
C ALA A 31 45.13 -0.61 -16.96
N THR A 32 44.78 -1.61 -16.14
CA THR A 32 43.61 -2.42 -16.40
C THR A 32 42.46 -1.44 -16.53
N GLU A 33 41.93 -1.35 -17.76
CA GLU A 33 40.57 -0.96 -18.05
C GLU A 33 39.70 -1.36 -16.86
N PHE A 34 39.35 -0.39 -16.02
CA PHE A 34 38.23 -0.55 -15.11
C PHE A 34 37.03 -0.61 -16.05
N GLU A 35 36.71 -1.83 -16.48
CA GLU A 35 35.46 -2.19 -17.10
C GLU A 35 34.40 -1.58 -16.18
N MET A 36 33.80 -0.46 -16.65
CA MET A 36 32.74 0.19 -15.91
C MET A 36 31.71 -0.89 -15.70
N VAL A 37 31.62 -1.41 -14.47
CA VAL A 37 30.60 -2.36 -14.04
C VAL A 37 29.30 -1.79 -14.57
N GLY A 38 28.77 -2.45 -15.60
CA GLY A 38 27.73 -1.90 -16.45
C GLY A 38 26.62 -1.35 -15.56
N GLN A 39 26.11 -0.16 -15.88
CA GLN A 39 24.98 0.40 -15.15
C GLN A 39 23.96 -0.72 -14.93
N PRO A 40 23.55 -0.99 -13.68
CA PRO A 40 22.69 -2.12 -13.38
C PRO A 40 21.48 -2.00 -14.30
N THR A 41 21.35 -2.96 -15.20
CA THR A 41 20.26 -2.98 -16.17
C THR A 41 18.99 -2.98 -15.34
N MET A 42 18.11 -2.00 -15.55
CA MET A 42 16.87 -1.87 -14.78
C MET A 42 16.05 -3.15 -14.97
N GLY A 43 16.16 -4.07 -14.01
CA GLY A 43 15.44 -5.32 -13.99
C GLY A 43 14.00 -5.12 -13.56
N LEU A 44 13.16 -6.11 -13.86
CA LEU A 44 11.89 -6.24 -13.15
C LEU A 44 12.14 -6.84 -11.76
N GLU A 45 11.26 -6.52 -10.83
CA GLU A 45 11.18 -7.16 -9.53
C GLU A 45 9.73 -7.43 -9.16
N LEU A 46 9.52 -8.53 -8.44
CA LEU A 46 8.26 -8.82 -7.77
C LEU A 46 8.31 -8.18 -6.38
N ARG A 47 7.29 -7.41 -6.03
CA ARG A 47 7.09 -6.83 -4.70
C ARG A 47 5.85 -7.41 -4.08
N GLN A 48 5.94 -7.92 -2.85
CA GLN A 48 4.78 -8.28 -2.06
C GLN A 48 4.20 -7.00 -1.44
N VAL A 49 3.14 -6.47 -2.04
CA VAL A 49 2.50 -5.21 -1.62
C VAL A 49 1.49 -5.41 -0.51
N ALA A 50 1.00 -6.64 -0.29
CA ALA A 50 0.17 -7.00 0.86
C ALA A 50 0.38 -8.46 1.30
N GLY A 51 0.05 -8.76 2.56
CA GLY A 51 0.25 -10.03 3.26
C GLY A 51 1.07 -9.85 4.54
N LEU A 52 1.26 -10.91 5.30
CA LEU A 52 2.02 -10.85 6.58
C LEU A 52 3.53 -10.62 6.39
N ASN A 53 4.03 -10.86 5.18
CA ASN A 53 5.40 -10.62 4.75
C ASN A 53 5.49 -9.48 3.72
N ALA A 54 4.62 -8.48 3.83
CA ALA A 54 4.65 -7.34 2.91
C ALA A 54 6.02 -6.65 2.94
N GLY A 55 6.44 -6.11 1.80
CA GLY A 55 7.76 -5.52 1.62
C GLY A 55 8.83 -6.51 1.15
N TYR A 56 8.51 -7.81 1.04
CA TYR A 56 9.37 -8.75 0.32
C TYR A 56 9.56 -8.31 -1.13
N THR A 57 10.81 -8.29 -1.60
CA THR A 57 11.16 -7.95 -2.99
C THR A 57 12.07 -9.01 -3.58
N GLN A 58 11.86 -9.36 -4.85
CA GLN A 58 12.69 -10.33 -5.56
C GLN A 58 12.95 -9.89 -7.00
N PRO A 59 14.21 -9.90 -7.46
CA PRO A 59 14.54 -9.63 -8.85
C PRO A 59 13.96 -10.71 -9.77
N LEU A 60 13.47 -10.29 -10.93
CA LEU A 60 12.84 -11.13 -11.95
C LEU A 60 13.65 -11.06 -13.26
N PRO A 61 14.76 -11.81 -13.38
CA PRO A 61 15.43 -11.96 -14.66
C PRO A 61 14.52 -12.64 -15.70
N PRO A 62 14.82 -12.54 -17.01
CA PRO A 62 14.10 -13.29 -18.03
C PRO A 62 14.03 -14.79 -17.71
N GLY A 63 12.84 -15.38 -17.79
CA GLY A 63 12.59 -16.76 -17.40
C GLY A 63 11.23 -16.99 -16.74
N GLN A 64 11.02 -18.21 -16.27
CA GLN A 64 9.81 -18.60 -15.54
C GLN A 64 10.10 -18.62 -14.04
N HIS A 65 9.21 -17.99 -13.27
CA HIS A 65 9.32 -17.85 -11.82
C HIS A 65 8.05 -18.35 -11.15
N SER A 66 8.19 -19.19 -10.12
CA SER A 66 7.05 -19.72 -9.34
C SER A 66 7.07 -19.16 -7.92
N PHE A 67 5.89 -18.78 -7.44
CA PHE A 67 5.67 -18.16 -6.12
C PHE A 67 4.55 -18.86 -5.37
N GLY A 68 4.41 -18.55 -4.07
CA GLY A 68 3.34 -19.06 -3.21
C GLY A 68 3.65 -20.41 -2.57
N ASN A 69 2.64 -21.01 -1.93
CA ASN A 69 2.82 -22.24 -1.17
C ASN A 69 3.32 -23.38 -2.07
N ASN A 70 4.32 -24.13 -1.59
CA ASN A 70 5.10 -25.16 -2.30
C ASN A 70 6.15 -24.68 -3.31
N SER A 71 6.39 -23.37 -3.41
CA SER A 71 7.58 -22.87 -4.10
C SER A 71 8.78 -22.83 -3.14
N ASN A 72 10.01 -22.91 -3.68
CA ASN A 72 11.23 -22.66 -2.90
C ASN A 72 11.44 -21.18 -2.54
N ASN A 73 10.39 -20.37 -2.74
CA ASN A 73 10.44 -18.94 -2.70
C ASN A 73 9.74 -18.44 -1.42
N PRO A 74 10.38 -17.58 -0.61
CA PRO A 74 9.76 -17.07 0.61
C PRO A 74 8.64 -16.04 0.34
N ALA A 75 8.35 -15.69 -0.92
CA ALA A 75 7.26 -14.80 -1.27
C ALA A 75 5.88 -15.37 -0.86
N GLY A 76 5.23 -14.71 0.10
CA GLY A 76 3.91 -15.11 0.63
C GLY A 76 3.97 -15.83 1.98
N ASP A 77 2.87 -16.50 2.31
CA ASP A 77 2.67 -17.34 3.48
C ASP A 77 2.07 -18.70 3.06
N ALA A 78 1.79 -19.58 4.03
CA ALA A 78 1.21 -20.90 3.77
C ALA A 78 -0.16 -20.86 3.06
N GLN A 79 -0.85 -19.72 3.06
CA GLN A 79 -2.16 -19.51 2.44
C GLN A 79 -2.06 -18.81 1.08
N THR A 80 -0.86 -18.35 0.71
CA THR A 80 -0.61 -17.74 -0.59
C THR A 80 -0.73 -18.79 -1.67
N ARG A 81 -1.63 -18.55 -2.62
CA ARG A 81 -1.89 -19.46 -3.73
C ARG A 81 -0.68 -19.51 -4.66
N PRO A 82 -0.28 -20.69 -5.12
CA PRO A 82 0.84 -20.80 -6.04
C PRO A 82 0.48 -20.16 -7.38
N PHE A 83 1.43 -19.41 -7.95
CA PHE A 83 1.30 -18.84 -9.28
C PHE A 83 2.64 -18.75 -10.01
N THR A 84 2.57 -18.70 -11.34
CA THR A 84 3.73 -18.65 -12.23
C THR A 84 3.78 -17.34 -13.00
N LEU A 85 4.91 -16.66 -12.96
CA LEU A 85 5.19 -15.46 -13.74
C LEU A 85 6.24 -15.78 -14.81
N ILE A 86 5.99 -15.37 -16.05
CA ILE A 86 6.94 -15.50 -17.16
C ILE A 86 7.44 -14.11 -17.53
N VAL A 87 8.74 -13.90 -17.47
CA VAL A 87 9.41 -12.68 -17.92
C VAL A 87 10.15 -12.96 -19.22
N ASP A 88 9.85 -12.20 -20.27
CA ASP A 88 10.53 -12.34 -21.56
C ASP A 88 11.87 -11.56 -21.61
N ALA A 89 12.60 -11.71 -22.71
CA ALA A 89 13.89 -11.05 -22.93
C ALA A 89 13.77 -9.52 -22.98
N GLU A 90 12.57 -8.99 -23.26
CA GLU A 90 12.29 -7.55 -23.26
C GLU A 90 11.80 -7.04 -21.89
N ASN A 91 11.98 -7.82 -20.82
CA ASN A 91 11.54 -7.48 -19.46
C ASN A 91 10.03 -7.17 -19.38
N ARG A 92 9.19 -7.97 -20.05
CA ARG A 92 7.73 -7.92 -19.90
C ARG A 92 7.25 -9.17 -19.17
N ALA A 93 6.39 -8.96 -18.18
CA ALA A 93 5.87 -10.02 -17.33
C ALA A 93 4.45 -10.44 -17.73
N TRP A 94 4.21 -11.76 -17.77
CA TRP A 94 2.95 -12.37 -18.17
C TRP A 94 2.56 -13.48 -17.20
N LEU A 95 1.25 -13.62 -16.97
CA LEU A 95 0.66 -14.78 -16.30
C LEU A 95 0.10 -15.72 -17.37
N PRO A 96 0.42 -17.03 -17.37
CA PRO A 96 -0.02 -17.98 -18.40
C PRO A 96 -1.53 -18.29 -18.38
N GLY A 97 -2.22 -17.98 -17.27
CA GLY A 97 -3.64 -18.25 -17.06
C GLY A 97 -3.93 -19.69 -16.60
N GLY A 98 -5.18 -19.97 -16.25
CA GLY A 98 -5.63 -21.31 -15.81
C GLY A 98 -5.36 -21.63 -14.33
N GLU A 99 -4.62 -20.80 -13.63
CA GLU A 99 -4.37 -20.94 -12.20
C GLU A 99 -5.62 -20.55 -11.41
N ARG A 100 -6.20 -21.54 -10.71
CA ARG A 100 -7.45 -21.32 -9.98
C ARG A 100 -7.23 -20.36 -8.82
N GLY A 101 -7.99 -19.28 -8.83
CA GLY A 101 -8.04 -18.36 -7.71
C GLY A 101 -6.93 -17.31 -7.70
N ILE A 102 -6.14 -17.21 -8.77
CA ILE A 102 -5.30 -16.04 -9.04
C ILE A 102 -6.14 -15.02 -9.79
N ARG A 103 -6.03 -13.76 -9.38
CA ARG A 103 -6.74 -12.63 -9.99
C ARG A 103 -5.75 -11.53 -10.35
N LEU A 104 -5.99 -10.82 -11.44
CA LEU A 104 -5.29 -9.59 -11.80
C LEU A 104 -6.30 -8.43 -11.70
N GLU A 105 -6.02 -7.43 -10.87
CA GLU A 105 -6.94 -6.31 -10.64
C GLU A 105 -8.35 -6.74 -10.18
N GLY A 106 -8.40 -7.83 -9.41
CA GLY A 106 -9.65 -8.45 -8.92
C GLY A 106 -10.38 -9.31 -9.96
N LEU A 107 -9.90 -9.37 -11.21
CA LEU A 107 -10.50 -10.16 -12.27
C LEU A 107 -9.83 -11.54 -12.38
N PRO A 108 -10.61 -12.63 -12.56
CA PRO A 108 -10.04 -13.96 -12.78
C PRO A 108 -9.29 -14.03 -14.10
N ILE A 109 -8.18 -14.76 -14.11
CA ILE A 109 -7.31 -14.89 -15.29
C ILE A 109 -7.70 -16.15 -16.08
N SER A 110 -8.35 -15.96 -17.23
CA SER A 110 -8.81 -17.07 -18.08
C SER A 110 -7.79 -17.52 -19.13
N GLY A 111 -6.72 -16.75 -19.36
CA GLY A 111 -5.70 -17.05 -20.36
C GLY A 111 -4.43 -16.23 -20.12
N ARG A 112 -3.55 -16.16 -21.12
CA ARG A 112 -2.32 -15.38 -21.00
C ARG A 112 -2.63 -13.89 -20.90
N VAL A 113 -2.18 -13.25 -19.82
CA VAL A 113 -2.43 -11.82 -19.56
C VAL A 113 -1.13 -11.12 -19.18
N ALA A 114 -0.88 -9.94 -19.74
CA ALA A 114 0.23 -9.07 -19.35
C ALA A 114 -0.04 -8.47 -17.97
N VAL A 115 0.94 -8.50 -17.06
CA VAL A 115 0.75 -7.99 -15.69
C VAL A 115 0.75 -6.45 -15.65
N GLY A 116 1.66 -5.81 -16.39
CA GLY A 116 1.79 -4.35 -16.38
C GLY A 116 1.99 -3.77 -14.98
N LYS A 117 1.23 -2.72 -14.63
CA LYS A 117 1.18 -2.13 -13.27
C LYS A 117 0.07 -2.76 -12.40
N GLY A 118 -0.44 -3.92 -12.82
CA GLY A 118 -1.54 -4.61 -12.17
C GLY A 118 -1.10 -5.27 -10.88
N ILE A 119 -2.02 -5.38 -9.92
CA ILE A 119 -1.84 -6.19 -8.71
C ILE A 119 -2.33 -7.61 -8.96
N ILE A 120 -1.43 -8.56 -8.74
CA ILE A 120 -1.70 -9.99 -8.71
C ILE A 120 -2.23 -10.32 -7.30
N ASP A 121 -3.48 -10.77 -7.21
CA ASP A 121 -4.09 -11.28 -6.00
C ASP A 121 -3.97 -12.81 -5.98
N ALA A 122 -3.23 -13.31 -4.98
CA ALA A 122 -2.94 -14.71 -4.75
C ALA A 122 -3.51 -15.18 -3.40
N GLY A 123 -4.66 -14.65 -2.97
CA GLY A 123 -5.33 -15.01 -1.72
C GLY A 123 -4.87 -14.14 -0.54
N SER A 124 -4.07 -14.71 0.37
CA SER A 124 -3.54 -14.00 1.55
C SER A 124 -2.40 -13.02 1.24
N ALA A 125 -1.93 -12.97 -0.01
CA ALA A 125 -0.88 -12.07 -0.45
C ALA A 125 -1.21 -11.39 -1.78
N ARG A 126 -0.68 -10.19 -1.95
CA ARG A 126 -0.80 -9.41 -3.18
C ARG A 126 0.57 -9.00 -3.67
N PHE A 127 0.76 -9.06 -4.98
CA PHE A 127 2.04 -8.82 -5.61
C PHE A 127 1.92 -7.77 -6.71
N LEU A 128 2.98 -6.97 -6.86
CA LEU A 128 3.17 -6.01 -7.93
C LEU A 128 4.46 -6.35 -8.66
N VAL A 129 4.43 -6.32 -9.98
CA VAL A 129 5.67 -6.35 -10.79
C VAL A 129 6.05 -4.90 -11.08
N ALA A 130 7.23 -4.50 -10.62
CA ALA A 130 7.74 -3.14 -10.78
C ALA A 130 9.13 -3.17 -11.42
N GLN A 131 9.55 -2.03 -11.97
CA GLN A 131 10.96 -1.85 -12.33
C GLN A 131 11.76 -1.60 -11.06
N SER A 132 12.90 -2.29 -10.91
CA SER A 132 13.88 -2.01 -9.89
C SER A 132 14.39 -0.58 -10.06
N ARG A 133 13.93 0.33 -9.21
CA ARG A 133 14.43 1.70 -9.18
C ARG A 133 15.46 1.81 -8.06
N PRO A 134 16.69 2.28 -8.34
CA PRO A 134 17.55 2.73 -7.25
C PRO A 134 16.84 3.89 -6.53
N PRO A 135 17.06 4.07 -5.22
CA PRO A 135 16.53 5.22 -4.49
C PRO A 135 17.08 6.48 -5.15
N THR A 136 16.28 7.14 -5.98
CA THR A 136 16.71 8.38 -6.62
C THR A 136 16.72 9.45 -5.55
N ARG A 137 17.91 9.96 -5.20
CA ARG A 137 18.05 11.15 -4.36
C ARG A 137 17.19 12.25 -4.97
N ARG A 138 16.14 12.67 -4.28
CA ARG A 138 15.35 13.82 -4.72
C ARG A 138 16.29 15.01 -4.61
N ARG A 139 16.71 15.56 -5.76
CA ARG A 139 17.72 16.62 -5.84
C ARG A 139 17.21 17.83 -5.04
N GLY A 140 17.68 17.99 -3.82
CA GLY A 140 17.46 19.18 -3.01
C GLY A 140 18.01 20.40 -3.75
N GLY A 141 17.26 21.51 -3.75
CA GLY A 141 17.75 22.78 -4.28
C GLY A 141 17.08 23.23 -5.58
N GLY A 142 15.76 23.33 -5.58
CA GLY A 142 15.10 24.45 -6.23
C GLY A 142 14.38 25.20 -5.13
N THR A 143 14.80 26.42 -4.81
CA THR A 143 14.00 27.38 -4.06
C THR A 143 12.67 27.51 -4.79
N VAL A 144 11.70 26.71 -4.37
CA VAL A 144 10.30 26.97 -4.65
C VAL A 144 10.06 28.28 -3.93
N THR A 145 10.07 29.36 -4.71
CA THR A 145 9.41 30.59 -4.28
C THR A 145 8.07 30.13 -3.73
N THR A 146 7.82 30.46 -2.46
CA THR A 146 6.53 30.36 -1.81
C THR A 146 5.57 31.33 -2.50
N GLY A 147 5.29 31.07 -3.78
CA GLY A 147 3.98 31.30 -4.31
C GLY A 147 3.04 30.55 -3.39
N THR A 148 2.02 31.24 -2.93
CA THR A 148 0.84 30.72 -2.24
C THR A 148 0.12 29.71 -3.13
N ASP A 149 0.78 28.60 -3.43
CA ASP A 149 0.24 27.46 -4.15
C ASP A 149 -0.18 26.44 -3.09
N THR A 150 -1.49 26.39 -2.91
CA THR A 150 -2.20 25.68 -1.87
C THR A 150 -2.02 24.17 -2.00
N GLY A 151 -1.02 23.61 -1.29
CA GLY A 151 -0.98 22.22 -0.82
C GLY A 151 -1.07 21.11 -1.88
N PRO A 152 -1.07 19.83 -1.48
CA PRO A 152 -1.42 18.76 -2.39
C PRO A 152 -2.89 18.95 -2.82
N SER A 153 -3.04 19.40 -4.06
CA SER A 153 -4.17 19.15 -4.96
C SER A 153 -5.52 19.00 -4.25
N GLY A 154 -6.32 20.08 -4.27
CA GLY A 154 -7.77 19.91 -4.40
C GLY A 154 -8.04 18.85 -5.48
N PRO A 155 -9.07 17.99 -5.34
CA PRO A 155 -9.26 16.81 -6.17
C PRO A 155 -8.99 17.23 -7.61
N LEU A 156 -7.93 16.66 -8.22
CA LEU A 156 -7.62 16.88 -9.63
C LEU A 156 -8.97 16.89 -10.31
N ARG A 157 -9.35 18.00 -10.97
CA ARG A 157 -10.64 18.08 -11.66
C ARG A 157 -10.57 17.03 -12.77
N GLN A 158 -10.86 15.79 -12.40
CA GLN A 158 -10.83 14.68 -13.31
C GLN A 158 -11.89 15.01 -14.34
N PRO A 159 -11.57 14.88 -15.63
CA PRO A 159 -12.54 15.12 -16.68
C PRO A 159 -13.77 14.27 -16.38
N ARG A 160 -14.92 14.93 -16.19
CA ARG A 160 -16.16 14.22 -15.90
C ARG A 160 -16.55 13.38 -17.11
N ILE A 161 -17.01 12.16 -16.87
CA ILE A 161 -17.52 11.29 -17.91
C ILE A 161 -18.84 11.90 -18.40
N ARG A 162 -18.85 12.40 -19.65
CA ARG A 162 -20.03 13.01 -20.26
C ARG A 162 -21.04 11.94 -20.67
N VAL A 163 -22.22 11.96 -20.07
CA VAL A 163 -23.32 11.04 -20.41
C VAL A 163 -24.02 11.46 -21.71
N ALA A 164 -24.02 12.77 -22.03
CA ALA A 164 -24.73 13.33 -23.18
C ALA A 164 -24.18 12.92 -24.56
N ASP A 165 -22.95 12.42 -24.62
CA ASP A 165 -22.32 11.96 -25.87
C ASP A 165 -22.79 10.54 -26.26
N TYR A 166 -23.59 9.88 -25.43
CA TYR A 166 -24.09 8.53 -25.68
C TYR A 166 -25.44 8.59 -26.41
N VAL A 167 -25.41 8.42 -27.74
CA VAL A 167 -26.60 8.10 -28.52
C VAL A 167 -26.86 6.61 -28.33
N ASP A 168 -28.07 6.24 -27.93
CA ASP A 168 -28.50 4.85 -27.92
C ASP A 168 -28.45 4.32 -29.37
N VAL A 169 -27.35 3.64 -29.70
CA VAL A 169 -27.12 3.05 -31.03
C VAL A 169 -27.86 1.71 -31.15
N SER A 170 -28.67 1.33 -30.15
CA SER A 170 -29.55 0.18 -30.30
C SER A 170 -30.33 0.34 -31.60
N PRO A 171 -30.27 -0.64 -32.52
CA PRO A 171 -30.99 -0.54 -33.78
C PRO A 171 -32.45 -0.30 -33.42
N LYS A 172 -32.98 0.87 -33.79
CA LYS A 172 -34.42 1.13 -33.74
C LYS A 172 -35.07 0.05 -34.58
N VAL A 173 -35.53 -1.01 -33.93
CA VAL A 173 -36.36 -2.02 -34.57
C VAL A 173 -37.53 -1.23 -35.16
N PRO A 174 -37.70 -1.20 -36.49
CA PRO A 174 -38.79 -0.45 -37.09
C PRO A 174 -40.09 -0.95 -36.47
N PRO A 175 -41.02 -0.04 -36.10
CA PRO A 175 -42.27 -0.46 -35.49
C PRO A 175 -42.94 -1.48 -36.42
N ALA A 176 -43.17 -2.68 -35.91
CA ALA A 176 -43.80 -3.74 -36.68
C ALA A 176 -45.11 -3.22 -37.26
N PRO A 177 -45.40 -3.49 -38.55
CA PRO A 177 -46.63 -3.01 -39.19
C PRO A 177 -47.84 -3.52 -38.39
N THR A 178 -48.70 -2.59 -38.00
CA THR A 178 -49.87 -2.82 -37.17
C THR A 178 -50.90 -3.65 -37.95
N THR A 179 -50.75 -4.97 -37.90
CA THR A 179 -51.76 -5.89 -38.45
C THR A 179 -52.62 -6.39 -37.30
N SER A 180 -53.84 -5.87 -37.25
CA SER A 180 -54.91 -6.37 -36.39
C SER A 180 -55.28 -7.79 -36.81
N ARG A 181 -54.87 -8.81 -36.05
CA ARG A 181 -55.69 -10.02 -35.85
C ARG A 181 -55.22 -10.84 -34.65
N ILE A 182 -56.12 -10.92 -33.68
CA ILE A 182 -56.09 -11.74 -32.47
C ILE A 182 -55.87 -13.22 -32.83
N ARG A 183 -54.79 -13.83 -32.31
CA ARG A 183 -54.78 -15.24 -31.90
C ARG A 183 -53.93 -15.43 -30.65
N ARG A 184 -54.61 -15.85 -29.57
CA ARG A 184 -54.04 -16.40 -28.33
C ARG A 184 -53.15 -17.61 -28.65
N ARG A 185 -51.83 -17.56 -28.36
CA ARG A 185 -50.99 -18.72 -28.01
C ARG A 185 -49.56 -18.31 -27.66
N GLY A 186 -49.05 -18.82 -26.53
CA GLY A 186 -47.61 -19.02 -26.30
C GLY A 186 -46.80 -17.83 -25.80
N LYS A 187 -47.02 -17.42 -24.54
CA LYS A 187 -46.12 -16.51 -23.83
C LYS A 187 -44.85 -17.28 -23.38
N ARG A 188 -43.93 -17.50 -24.31
CA ARG A 188 -42.55 -17.94 -24.05
C ARG A 188 -41.66 -17.48 -25.20
N THR A 189 -41.05 -16.32 -25.04
CA THR A 189 -39.75 -16.02 -25.63
C THR A 189 -39.06 -15.04 -24.68
N SER A 190 -37.98 -15.56 -24.14
CA SER A 190 -36.98 -14.86 -23.36
C SER A 190 -36.40 -13.70 -24.17
N ASP A 191 -36.82 -12.47 -23.89
CA ASP A 191 -35.96 -11.30 -24.07
C ASP A 191 -34.84 -11.45 -23.03
N ARG A 192 -33.78 -12.15 -23.44
CA ARG A 192 -32.54 -12.18 -22.70
C ARG A 192 -31.82 -10.91 -23.15
N PRO A 193 -31.80 -9.81 -22.35
CA PRO A 193 -31.05 -8.63 -22.73
C PRO A 193 -29.62 -9.07 -23.03
N GLU A 194 -29.14 -8.80 -24.24
CA GLU A 194 -27.72 -8.98 -24.51
C GLU A 194 -26.97 -8.12 -23.48
N PRO A 195 -25.94 -8.69 -22.82
CA PRO A 195 -25.14 -7.90 -21.90
C PRO A 195 -24.50 -6.78 -22.71
N VAL A 196 -24.93 -5.54 -22.46
CA VAL A 196 -24.28 -4.34 -22.99
C VAL A 196 -22.94 -4.19 -22.26
N THR A 197 -21.99 -5.07 -22.59
CA THR A 197 -20.66 -5.15 -21.97
C THR A 197 -19.63 -4.33 -22.72
N SER A 198 -19.96 -3.74 -23.87
CA SER A 198 -19.03 -2.94 -24.66
C SER A 198 -19.71 -1.69 -25.22
N GLY A 199 -19.05 -0.55 -25.08
CA GLY A 199 -19.49 0.74 -25.58
C GLY A 199 -18.62 1.88 -25.06
N PRO A 200 -18.57 3.02 -25.78
CA PRO A 200 -17.62 4.11 -25.49
C PRO A 200 -17.78 4.71 -24.08
N LEU A 201 -18.97 4.61 -23.48
CA LEU A 201 -19.20 5.04 -22.10
C LEU A 201 -18.59 4.08 -21.07
N ILE A 202 -18.63 2.76 -21.32
CA ILE A 202 -17.96 1.77 -20.48
C ILE A 202 -16.44 1.90 -20.61
N ASP A 203 -15.92 2.12 -21.82
CA ASP A 203 -14.47 2.30 -22.03
C ASP A 203 -13.94 3.51 -21.25
N LYS A 204 -14.65 4.66 -21.32
CA LYS A 204 -14.33 5.85 -20.52
C LYS A 204 -14.44 5.60 -19.01
N LEU A 205 -15.41 4.78 -18.58
CA LEU A 205 -15.55 4.39 -17.18
C LEU A 205 -14.36 3.54 -16.71
N LEU A 206 -13.92 2.58 -17.53
CA LEU A 206 -12.77 1.73 -17.25
C LEU A 206 -11.48 2.54 -17.17
N GLU A 207 -11.27 3.48 -18.09
CA GLU A 207 -10.12 4.41 -18.07
C GLU A 207 -10.12 5.30 -16.82
N ALA A 208 -11.27 5.88 -16.48
CA ALA A 208 -11.43 6.69 -15.27
C ALA A 208 -11.19 5.85 -14.00
N ARG A 209 -11.68 4.60 -13.99
CA ARG A 209 -11.45 3.65 -12.90
C ARG A 209 -9.97 3.32 -12.75
N GLU A 210 -9.27 3.01 -13.84
CA GLU A 210 -7.83 2.71 -13.81
C GLU A 210 -7.05 3.92 -13.28
N THR A 211 -7.37 5.13 -13.75
CA THR A 211 -6.78 6.37 -13.25
C THR A 211 -7.02 6.54 -11.75
N ALA A 212 -8.24 6.28 -11.27
CA ALA A 212 -8.58 6.36 -9.85
C ALA A 212 -7.83 5.31 -9.00
N VAL A 213 -7.70 4.06 -9.49
CA VAL A 213 -6.90 3.01 -8.85
C VAL A 213 -5.44 3.44 -8.73
N GLN A 214 -4.84 3.90 -9.82
CA GLN A 214 -3.44 4.33 -9.82
C GLN A 214 -3.23 5.55 -8.91
N HIS A 215 -4.18 6.49 -8.90
CA HIS A 215 -4.14 7.62 -7.98
C HIS A 215 -4.18 7.16 -6.52
N ALA A 216 -5.13 6.30 -6.15
CA ALA A 216 -5.24 5.77 -4.78
C ALA A 216 -3.97 5.04 -4.32
N ARG A 217 -3.35 4.22 -5.20
CA ARG A 217 -2.07 3.54 -4.92
C ARG A 217 -0.90 4.51 -4.82
N SER A 218 -0.89 5.60 -5.59
CA SER A 218 0.20 6.58 -5.56
C SER A 218 0.22 7.47 -4.32
N GLN A 219 -0.90 7.56 -3.59
CA GLN A 219 -1.00 8.37 -2.36
C GLN A 219 -0.19 7.79 -1.20
N PHE A 220 0.04 6.47 -1.19
CA PHE A 220 0.71 5.77 -0.10
C PHE A 220 1.80 4.87 -0.69
N PRO A 221 3.07 5.05 -0.29
CA PRO A 221 4.13 4.14 -0.72
C PRO A 221 3.79 2.70 -0.35
N ASP A 222 4.09 1.77 -1.27
CA ASP A 222 3.96 0.35 -0.95
C ASP A 222 5.00 -0.05 0.13
N PRO A 223 4.78 -1.17 0.85
CA PRO A 223 5.69 -1.57 1.94
C PRO A 223 7.15 -1.76 1.51
N GLY A 224 7.41 -2.18 0.26
CA GLY A 224 8.76 -2.27 -0.29
C GLY A 224 9.39 -0.89 -0.50
N GLN A 225 8.59 0.09 -0.94
CA GLN A 225 9.02 1.49 -1.03
C GLN A 225 9.32 2.08 0.35
N LEU A 226 8.50 1.78 1.38
CA LEU A 226 8.77 2.23 2.75
C LEU A 226 10.12 1.72 3.26
N ILE A 227 10.44 0.45 3.01
CA ILE A 227 11.75 -0.13 3.32
C ILE A 227 12.84 0.62 2.56
N GLN A 228 12.70 0.81 1.25
CA GLN A 228 13.68 1.53 0.45
C GLN A 228 13.91 2.97 0.92
N MET A 229 12.84 3.67 1.32
CA MET A 229 12.93 5.03 1.87
C MET A 229 13.69 5.05 3.19
N ALA A 230 13.37 4.13 4.11
CA ALA A 230 14.06 4.04 5.39
C ALA A 230 15.55 3.70 5.22
N LEU A 231 15.86 2.73 4.36
CA LEU A 231 17.25 2.34 4.06
C LEU A 231 18.03 3.46 3.36
N ALA A 232 17.37 4.35 2.61
CA ALA A 232 18.00 5.50 1.96
C ALA A 232 18.29 6.66 2.94
N GLY A 233 17.76 6.62 4.16
CA GLY A 233 18.07 7.54 5.25
C GLY A 233 17.17 8.78 5.34
N PRO A 234 17.46 9.71 6.29
CA PRO A 234 16.57 10.81 6.67
C PRO A 234 16.14 11.74 5.54
N ASP A 235 16.99 11.98 4.55
CA ASP A 235 16.69 12.81 3.36
C ASP A 235 15.51 12.27 2.53
N HIS A 236 15.19 10.98 2.70
CA HIS A 236 14.14 10.27 1.99
C HIS A 236 12.89 10.00 2.85
N MET A 237 12.83 10.53 4.08
CA MET A 237 11.75 10.33 5.03
C MET A 237 11.07 11.66 5.40
N GLY A 238 9.96 11.59 6.16
CA GLY A 238 9.35 12.75 6.79
C GLY A 238 8.67 13.74 5.84
N HIS A 239 8.09 13.26 4.74
CA HIS A 239 7.45 14.11 3.73
C HIS A 239 6.02 14.55 4.08
N ILE A 240 5.41 13.98 5.12
CA ILE A 240 4.03 14.29 5.55
C ILE A 240 4.08 15.09 6.86
N SER A 241 3.73 16.37 6.80
CA SER A 241 3.74 17.29 7.94
C SER A 241 2.39 17.30 8.70
N PRO A 242 2.33 17.74 9.97
CA PRO A 242 1.10 17.79 10.76
C PRO A 242 -0.09 18.55 10.15
N GLY A 243 0.16 19.48 9.22
CA GLY A 243 -0.89 20.20 8.49
C GLY A 243 -1.43 19.47 7.24
N ASP A 244 -0.81 18.38 6.84
CA ASP A 244 -1.21 17.63 5.65
C ASP A 244 -2.43 16.74 5.95
N LYS A 245 -3.33 16.62 4.98
CA LYS A 245 -4.52 15.75 5.09
C LYS A 245 -4.19 14.27 5.26
N SER A 246 -2.97 13.87 4.90
CA SER A 246 -2.49 12.50 5.04
C SER A 246 -1.75 12.26 6.35
N PHE A 247 -1.56 13.29 7.19
CA PHE A 247 -0.91 13.12 8.48
C PHE A 247 -1.75 12.24 9.41
N GLY A 248 -1.13 11.26 10.06
CA GLY A 248 -1.82 10.26 10.88
C GLY A 248 -2.69 9.27 10.07
N VAL A 249 -2.69 9.34 8.73
CA VAL A 249 -3.39 8.39 7.86
C VAL A 249 -2.43 7.30 7.41
N VAL A 250 -2.76 6.05 7.73
CA VAL A 250 -1.87 4.91 7.51
C VAL A 250 -2.58 3.81 6.73
N PRO A 251 -1.97 3.25 5.67
CA PRO A 251 -2.50 2.06 5.01
C PRO A 251 -2.31 0.83 5.92
N ILE A 252 -3.40 0.10 6.17
CA ILE A 252 -3.41 -1.09 7.07
C ILE A 252 -3.72 -2.39 6.34
N ALA A 253 -4.31 -2.29 5.15
CA ALA A 253 -4.62 -3.43 4.31
C ALA A 253 -4.73 -3.01 2.84
N TYR A 254 -4.82 -3.97 1.93
CA TYR A 254 -5.33 -3.75 0.57
C TYR A 254 -6.71 -4.36 0.45
N GLY A 255 -7.61 -3.75 -0.33
CA GLY A 255 -8.95 -4.28 -0.51
C GLY A 255 -9.73 -3.54 -1.58
N ASP A 256 -11.03 -3.78 -1.57
CA ASP A 256 -11.97 -3.18 -2.50
C ASP A 256 -12.56 -1.90 -1.90
N LEU A 257 -12.40 -0.78 -2.58
CA LEU A 257 -12.92 0.52 -2.16
C LEU A 257 -14.10 0.91 -3.04
N PRO A 258 -15.32 1.05 -2.48
CA PRO A 258 -16.42 1.67 -3.20
C PRO A 258 -16.02 3.07 -3.66
N TRP A 259 -16.30 3.39 -4.92
CA TRP A 259 -16.07 4.72 -5.46
C TRP A 259 -17.25 5.17 -6.29
N SER A 260 -17.40 6.49 -6.40
CA SER A 260 -18.42 7.09 -7.27
C SER A 260 -17.74 7.57 -8.54
N PRO A 261 -18.03 6.96 -9.71
CA PRO A 261 -17.47 7.44 -10.96
C PRO A 261 -17.88 8.90 -11.23
N PRO A 262 -16.99 9.73 -11.80
CA PRO A 262 -17.21 11.16 -11.95
C PRO A 262 -18.09 11.48 -13.17
N PHE A 263 -19.35 11.01 -13.20
CA PHE A 263 -20.29 11.39 -14.25
C PHE A 263 -20.72 12.86 -14.14
N ASP A 264 -20.97 13.51 -15.28
CA ASP A 264 -21.52 14.86 -15.30
C ASP A 264 -23.01 14.91 -14.90
N ARG A 265 -23.77 13.88 -15.27
CA ARG A 265 -25.21 13.70 -15.02
C ARG A 265 -25.52 12.24 -14.70
N PRO A 266 -25.27 11.77 -13.46
CA PRO A 266 -25.46 10.37 -13.08
C PRO A 266 -26.92 9.90 -13.19
N ASP A 267 -27.89 10.83 -13.11
CA ASP A 267 -29.33 10.59 -13.32
C ASP A 267 -29.69 10.22 -14.76
N ARG A 268 -28.80 10.48 -15.72
CA ARG A 268 -29.04 10.23 -17.15
C ARG A 268 -28.39 8.95 -17.68
N ILE A 269 -27.80 8.13 -16.81
CA ILE A 269 -27.20 6.86 -17.22
C ILE A 269 -28.30 5.98 -17.84
N PRO A 270 -28.14 5.46 -19.08
CA PRO A 270 -29.12 4.59 -19.69
C PRO A 270 -29.45 3.39 -18.80
N GLY A 271 -30.74 3.07 -18.65
CA GLY A 271 -31.20 1.96 -17.80
C GLY A 271 -30.43 0.64 -17.99
N PRO A 272 -30.19 0.18 -19.23
CA PRO A 272 -29.40 -1.03 -19.49
C PRO A 272 -27.95 -0.99 -18.98
N MET A 273 -27.37 0.21 -18.79
CA MET A 273 -25.98 0.39 -18.38
C MET A 273 -25.80 0.53 -16.87
N VAL A 274 -26.87 0.77 -16.11
CA VAL A 274 -26.79 0.99 -14.65
C VAL A 274 -26.09 -0.18 -13.95
N VAL A 275 -26.39 -1.42 -14.35
CA VAL A 275 -25.78 -2.62 -13.77
C VAL A 275 -24.28 -2.68 -14.06
N ALA A 276 -23.86 -2.38 -15.29
CA ALA A 276 -22.44 -2.35 -15.66
C ALA A 276 -21.68 -1.23 -14.91
N VAL A 277 -22.29 -0.04 -14.78
CA VAL A 277 -21.72 1.05 -13.99
C VAL A 277 -21.56 0.65 -12.52
N GLN A 278 -22.57 0.02 -11.92
CA GLN A 278 -22.50 -0.46 -10.54
C GLN A 278 -21.40 -1.51 -10.36
N GLN A 279 -21.25 -2.45 -11.31
CA GLN A 279 -20.18 -3.46 -11.29
C GLN A 279 -18.77 -2.85 -11.33
N HIS A 280 -18.61 -1.70 -11.99
CA HIS A 280 -17.34 -0.98 -12.06
C HIS A 280 -17.20 0.14 -11.02
N SER A 281 -18.18 0.32 -10.12
CA SER A 281 -18.15 1.31 -9.02
C SER A 281 -17.36 0.82 -7.79
N VAL A 282 -16.38 -0.07 -8.00
CA VAL A 282 -15.44 -0.57 -7.01
C VAL A 282 -14.01 -0.48 -7.55
N LEU A 283 -13.12 0.17 -6.78
CA LEU A 283 -11.68 0.17 -7.03
C LEU A 283 -11.09 -1.08 -6.38
N ALA A 284 -10.60 -2.00 -7.21
CA ALA A 284 -10.05 -3.26 -6.73
C ALA A 284 -8.60 -3.08 -6.26
N SER A 285 -8.22 -3.80 -5.20
CA SER A 285 -6.85 -3.83 -4.69
C SER A 285 -6.21 -2.46 -4.53
N VAL A 286 -6.87 -1.58 -3.79
CA VAL A 286 -6.30 -0.30 -3.37
C VAL A 286 -5.97 -0.33 -1.87
N PRO A 287 -5.02 0.50 -1.40
CA PRO A 287 -4.77 0.65 0.02
C PRO A 287 -6.05 1.05 0.76
N LEU A 288 -6.37 0.31 1.82
CA LEU A 288 -7.37 0.67 2.81
C LEU A 288 -6.65 1.32 3.98
N THR A 289 -7.06 2.53 4.32
CA THR A 289 -6.37 3.37 5.29
C THR A 289 -7.21 3.56 6.54
N VAL A 290 -6.54 3.78 7.66
CA VAL A 290 -7.14 4.30 8.89
C VAL A 290 -6.62 5.71 9.13
N ASP A 291 -7.45 6.54 9.74
CA ASP A 291 -7.09 7.90 10.16
C ASP A 291 -7.05 7.93 11.68
N LEU A 292 -5.83 7.92 12.24
CA LEU A 292 -5.59 7.83 13.68
C LEU A 292 -5.83 9.16 14.40
N LEU A 293 -5.91 10.28 13.70
CA LEU A 293 -6.34 11.56 14.28
C LEU A 293 -7.85 11.56 14.54
N ASN A 294 -8.59 10.86 13.69
CA ASN A 294 -10.03 10.82 13.76
C ASN A 294 -10.58 9.58 14.45
N GLY A 295 -9.77 8.71 15.05
CA GLY A 295 -10.24 7.63 15.91
C GLY A 295 -9.27 6.45 16.04
N HIS A 296 -9.62 5.53 16.94
CA HIS A 296 -8.77 4.38 17.25
C HIS A 296 -8.98 3.22 16.26
N LEU A 297 -7.93 2.42 16.11
CA LEU A 297 -7.93 1.18 15.33
C LEU A 297 -7.99 -0.02 16.28
N GLY A 298 -8.89 -0.97 16.03
CA GLY A 298 -8.81 -2.31 16.58
C GLY A 298 -8.16 -3.27 15.57
N ILE A 299 -7.30 -4.18 16.03
CA ILE A 299 -6.72 -5.26 15.23
C ILE A 299 -7.03 -6.56 15.97
N VAL A 300 -7.72 -7.47 15.29
CA VAL A 300 -8.21 -8.72 15.88
C VAL A 300 -7.63 -9.89 15.11
N GLY A 301 -7.18 -10.93 15.79
CA GLY A 301 -6.84 -12.20 15.15
C GLY A 301 -5.67 -12.90 15.79
N GLU A 302 -4.98 -13.74 15.00
CA GLU A 302 -3.78 -14.41 15.48
C GLU A 302 -2.71 -13.38 15.88
N ARG A 303 -2.13 -13.55 17.08
CA ARG A 303 -1.20 -12.62 17.68
C ARG A 303 -0.05 -12.22 16.75
N GLY A 304 0.60 -13.19 16.11
CA GLY A 304 1.72 -12.94 15.20
C GLY A 304 1.32 -12.04 14.02
N ALA A 305 0.12 -12.24 13.48
CA ALA A 305 -0.42 -11.45 12.39
C ALA A 305 -0.78 -10.02 12.84
N CYS A 306 -1.38 -9.87 14.02
CA CYS A 306 -1.71 -8.56 14.56
C CYS A 306 -0.46 -7.72 14.83
N LEU A 307 0.58 -8.33 15.43
CA LEU A 307 1.87 -7.68 15.65
C LEU A 307 2.57 -7.31 14.34
N ALA A 308 2.42 -8.10 13.29
CA ALA A 308 2.95 -7.76 11.96
C ALA A 308 2.34 -6.47 11.41
N VAL A 309 1.02 -6.30 11.55
CA VAL A 309 0.32 -5.08 11.15
C VAL A 309 0.71 -3.90 12.04
N ALA A 310 0.78 -4.09 13.36
CA ALA A 310 1.20 -3.03 14.27
C ALA A 310 2.62 -2.52 13.97
N ARG A 311 3.55 -3.43 13.67
CA ARG A 311 4.91 -3.10 13.22
C ARG A 311 4.90 -2.30 11.91
N GLN A 312 4.07 -2.70 10.95
CA GLN A 312 3.93 -1.95 9.70
C GLN A 312 3.38 -0.54 9.94
N ILE A 313 2.38 -0.37 10.81
CA ILE A 313 1.82 0.94 11.12
C ILE A 313 2.86 1.85 11.77
N ALA A 314 3.60 1.35 12.77
CA ALA A 314 4.64 2.13 13.46
C ALA A 314 5.73 2.59 12.48
N VAL A 315 6.21 1.67 11.63
CA VAL A 315 7.23 2.00 10.62
C VAL A 315 6.68 2.98 9.58
N ALA A 316 5.47 2.77 9.06
CA ALA A 316 4.87 3.66 8.09
C ALA A 316 4.73 5.09 8.64
N LEU A 317 4.23 5.24 9.87
CA LEU A 317 4.14 6.55 10.53
C LEU A 317 5.51 7.22 10.68
N ARG A 318 6.52 6.46 11.10
CA ARG A 318 7.88 6.99 11.30
C ARG A 318 8.58 7.39 10.01
N VAL A 319 8.45 6.58 8.96
CA VAL A 319 9.09 6.83 7.66
C VAL A 319 8.42 8.00 6.94
N LEU A 320 7.10 8.12 7.06
CA LEU A 320 6.33 9.16 6.36
C LEU A 320 6.30 10.50 7.08
N SER A 321 6.42 10.54 8.40
CA SER A 321 6.30 11.75 9.21
C SER A 321 7.65 12.23 9.73
N PRO A 322 7.87 13.55 9.92
CA PRO A 322 9.08 14.05 10.58
C PRO A 322 9.28 13.45 11.98
N PHE A 323 10.54 13.29 12.41
CA PHE A 323 10.90 12.57 13.62
C PHE A 323 10.27 13.10 14.92
N ASP A 324 10.00 14.40 15.00
CA ASP A 324 9.43 15.09 16.16
C ASP A 324 7.90 15.11 16.18
N THR A 325 7.25 14.67 15.09
CA THR A 325 5.80 14.86 14.90
C THR A 325 4.94 13.69 15.36
N VAL A 326 5.52 12.52 15.62
CA VAL A 326 4.83 11.33 16.12
C VAL A 326 5.59 10.78 17.31
N SER A 327 4.88 10.35 18.35
CA SER A 327 5.47 9.64 19.49
C SER A 327 4.75 8.31 19.68
N PHE A 328 5.49 7.26 20.06
CA PHE A 328 4.91 5.96 20.33
C PHE A 328 4.93 5.66 21.83
N ALA A 329 3.82 5.14 22.34
CA ALA A 329 3.70 4.62 23.69
C ALA A 329 3.13 3.20 23.64
N LEU A 330 3.47 2.38 24.63
CA LEU A 330 2.99 1.00 24.75
C LEU A 330 2.31 0.79 26.10
N LEU A 331 1.17 0.12 26.04
CA LEU A 331 0.49 -0.47 27.18
C LEU A 331 0.35 -1.97 26.96
N ASN A 332 1.07 -2.76 27.72
CA ASN A 332 1.10 -4.21 27.56
C ASN A 332 1.28 -4.93 28.92
N ASP A 333 1.16 -6.26 28.91
CA ASP A 333 1.53 -7.09 30.07
C ASP A 333 3.02 -7.41 30.05
N GLU A 334 3.65 -7.62 31.21
CA GLU A 334 5.08 -8.00 31.30
C GLU A 334 5.39 -9.26 30.47
N ALA A 335 4.46 -10.21 30.42
CA ALA A 335 4.59 -11.44 29.64
C ALA A 335 4.68 -11.20 28.11
N THR A 336 4.16 -10.06 27.65
CA THR A 336 4.10 -9.69 26.23
C THR A 336 5.19 -8.71 25.80
N THR A 337 5.94 -8.15 26.75
CA THR A 337 7.01 -7.17 26.49
C THR A 337 8.06 -7.61 25.47
N PRO A 338 8.51 -8.89 25.42
CA PRO A 338 9.50 -9.31 24.44
C PRO A 338 9.05 -9.11 22.98
N ASP A 339 7.75 -9.23 22.69
CA ASP A 339 7.18 -9.04 21.36
C ASP A 339 7.25 -7.59 20.87
N TRP A 340 7.37 -6.65 21.82
CA TRP A 340 7.38 -5.21 21.59
C TRP A 340 8.75 -4.56 21.79
N ALA A 341 9.78 -5.31 22.15
CA ALA A 341 11.13 -4.77 22.39
C ALA A 341 11.71 -3.99 21.19
N TRP A 342 11.19 -4.18 19.97
CA TRP A 342 11.55 -3.38 18.80
C TRP A 342 11.07 -1.92 18.91
N LEU A 343 9.95 -1.67 19.59
CA LEU A 343 9.35 -0.35 19.72
C LEU A 343 10.20 0.56 20.61
N ASP A 344 10.88 0.00 21.62
CA ASP A 344 11.83 0.75 22.47
C ASP A 344 13.03 1.29 21.67
N ASN A 345 13.34 0.65 20.54
CA ASN A 345 14.42 1.06 19.65
C ASN A 345 13.95 2.01 18.55
N MET A 346 12.65 2.31 18.44
CA MET A 346 12.15 3.30 17.50
C MET A 346 12.50 4.71 17.99
N PRO A 347 13.02 5.59 17.12
CA PRO A 347 13.21 6.99 17.47
C PRO A 347 11.89 7.62 17.92
N ASN A 348 11.84 8.04 19.19
CA ASN A 348 10.68 8.65 19.82
C ASN A 348 11.09 10.00 20.40
N ASP A 349 10.39 11.05 20.01
CA ASP A 349 10.53 12.38 20.59
C ASP A 349 9.28 12.76 21.38
N ILE A 350 9.47 13.52 22.46
CA ILE A 350 8.41 13.92 23.38
C ILE A 350 7.84 15.25 22.86
N GLY A 351 6.84 15.19 21.98
CA GLY A 351 6.22 16.40 21.44
C GLY A 351 5.25 16.22 20.27
N GLY A 352 5.22 15.03 19.66
CA GLY A 352 4.36 14.72 18.52
C GLY A 352 2.99 14.13 18.87
N LEU A 353 2.20 13.85 17.84
CA LEU A 353 0.97 13.06 17.91
C LEU A 353 1.24 11.76 18.68
N PRO A 354 0.64 11.56 19.87
CA PRO A 354 0.82 10.33 20.61
C PRO A 354 0.04 9.20 19.93
N ILE A 355 0.75 8.12 19.63
CA ILE A 355 0.19 6.87 19.13
C ILE A 355 0.40 5.79 20.19
N LEU A 356 -0.70 5.40 20.83
CA LEU A 356 -0.70 4.42 21.91
C LEU A 356 -1.01 3.02 21.36
N PHE A 357 -0.06 2.10 21.50
CA PHE A 357 -0.27 0.68 21.27
C PHE A 357 -0.79 0.02 22.55
N ILE A 358 -1.87 -0.74 22.44
CA ILE A 358 -2.51 -1.45 23.55
C ILE A 358 -2.55 -2.93 23.19
N ASP A 359 -1.81 -3.75 23.94
CA ASP A 359 -1.81 -5.21 23.79
C ASP A 359 -2.75 -5.83 24.83
N GLY A 360 -3.99 -6.08 24.41
CA GLY A 360 -5.06 -6.66 25.20
C GLY A 360 -5.85 -5.63 26.02
N MET A 361 -7.18 -5.66 25.88
CA MET A 361 -8.07 -4.70 26.55
C MET A 361 -8.13 -4.85 28.07
N ARG A 362 -7.68 -5.99 28.60
CA ARG A 362 -7.46 -6.18 30.03
C ARG A 362 -6.53 -5.11 30.62
N GLN A 363 -5.53 -4.65 29.86
CA GLN A 363 -4.59 -3.63 30.32
C GLN A 363 -5.25 -2.26 30.45
N VAL A 364 -6.18 -1.91 29.56
CA VAL A 364 -6.95 -0.65 29.66
C VAL A 364 -7.77 -0.61 30.94
N ALA A 365 -8.43 -1.73 31.28
CA ALA A 365 -9.22 -1.84 32.50
C ALA A 365 -8.33 -1.77 33.76
N LYS A 366 -7.23 -2.52 33.78
CA LYS A 366 -6.26 -2.52 34.91
C LYS A 366 -5.68 -1.13 35.18
N ASN A 367 -5.40 -0.36 34.14
CA ASN A 367 -4.76 0.96 34.25
C ASN A 367 -5.76 2.13 34.24
N GLY A 368 -7.07 1.86 34.28
CA GLY A 368 -8.10 2.91 34.32
C GLY A 368 -8.16 3.82 33.08
N MET A 369 -7.59 3.40 31.94
CA MET A 369 -7.41 4.27 30.77
C MET A 369 -8.64 4.37 29.85
N ARG A 370 -9.80 3.86 30.26
CA ARG A 370 -11.03 3.96 29.47
C ARG A 370 -11.46 5.40 29.22
N GLN A 371 -11.29 6.27 30.22
CA GLN A 371 -11.65 7.67 30.11
C GLN A 371 -10.74 8.39 29.11
N MET A 372 -9.42 8.17 29.20
CA MET A 372 -8.44 8.73 28.27
C MET A 372 -8.73 8.34 26.81
N LEU A 373 -9.06 7.07 26.55
CA LEU A 373 -9.46 6.62 25.20
C LEU A 373 -10.79 7.19 24.70
N SER A 374 -11.58 7.81 25.58
CA SER A 374 -12.82 8.48 25.20
C SER A 374 -12.62 9.98 24.94
N GLU A 375 -11.48 10.54 25.35
CA GLU A 375 -11.16 11.95 25.14
C GLU A 375 -10.69 12.17 23.70
N ALA A 376 -11.33 13.12 23.01
CA ALA A 376 -11.12 13.35 21.58
C ALA A 376 -9.70 13.83 21.21
N ASP A 377 -8.96 14.37 22.19
CA ASP A 377 -7.63 14.95 22.00
C ASP A 377 -6.48 14.00 22.41
N ALA A 378 -6.80 12.77 22.84
CA ALA A 378 -5.81 11.83 23.39
C ALA A 378 -4.86 11.19 22.35
N GLY A 379 -4.95 11.60 21.09
CA GLY A 379 -4.21 10.99 19.98
C GLY A 379 -4.79 9.66 19.51
N GLY A 380 -4.05 8.98 18.64
CA GLY A 380 -4.48 7.71 18.05
C GLY A 380 -4.16 6.54 18.96
N ALA A 381 -5.06 5.55 19.03
CA ALA A 381 -4.76 4.29 19.72
C ALA A 381 -4.93 3.10 18.78
N ILE A 382 -4.08 2.11 18.94
CA ILE A 382 -4.09 0.84 18.21
C ILE A 382 -4.25 -0.26 19.24
N VAL A 383 -5.44 -0.86 19.29
CA VAL A 383 -5.79 -1.92 20.23
C VAL A 383 -5.65 -3.25 19.51
N ILE A 384 -4.85 -4.15 20.08
CA ILE A 384 -4.66 -5.51 19.57
C ILE A 384 -5.31 -6.49 20.55
N ASP A 385 -6.12 -7.40 20.02
CA ASP A 385 -6.69 -8.49 20.80
C ASP A 385 -6.91 -9.74 19.93
N ASP A 386 -7.14 -10.90 20.55
CA ASP A 386 -7.39 -12.14 19.81
C ASP A 386 -8.87 -12.29 19.42
N GLN A 387 -9.78 -11.69 20.20
CA GLN A 387 -11.22 -11.75 19.97
C GLN A 387 -11.85 -10.39 19.67
N LEU A 388 -12.82 -10.40 18.75
CA LEU A 388 -13.51 -9.18 18.33
C LEU A 388 -14.33 -8.53 19.46
N HIS A 389 -14.88 -9.33 20.38
CA HIS A 389 -15.71 -8.82 21.47
C HIS A 389 -14.90 -8.09 22.56
N ASP A 390 -13.59 -8.27 22.58
CA ASP A 390 -12.70 -7.57 23.49
C ASP A 390 -12.34 -6.18 22.97
N ILE A 391 -12.37 -5.94 21.66
CA ILE A 391 -12.12 -4.63 21.06
C ILE A 391 -13.17 -3.61 21.52
N PRO A 392 -12.75 -2.43 21.99
CA PRO A 392 -13.68 -1.46 22.53
C PRO A 392 -14.47 -0.79 21.40
N SER A 393 -15.72 -0.43 21.69
CA SER A 393 -16.61 0.23 20.73
C SER A 393 -16.15 1.63 20.28
N LEU A 394 -15.16 2.20 20.96
CA LEU A 394 -14.47 3.44 20.57
C LEU A 394 -13.56 3.28 19.34
N CYS A 395 -13.18 2.05 18.99
CA CYS A 395 -12.46 1.78 17.74
C CYS A 395 -13.41 2.00 16.56
N LYS A 396 -13.21 3.09 15.83
CA LYS A 396 -14.04 3.42 14.65
C LYS A 396 -13.82 2.44 13.50
N THR A 397 -12.62 1.85 13.45
CA THR A 397 -12.21 0.89 12.43
C THR A 397 -11.64 -0.34 13.14
N VAL A 398 -12.03 -1.53 12.69
CA VAL A 398 -11.48 -2.79 13.17
C VAL A 398 -11.00 -3.64 11.99
N LEU A 399 -9.75 -4.07 12.05
CA LEU A 399 -9.17 -5.02 11.12
C LEU A 399 -9.18 -6.41 11.74
N GLU A 400 -10.07 -7.28 11.27
CA GLU A 400 -10.13 -8.68 11.67
C GLU A 400 -9.27 -9.52 10.72
N ILE A 401 -8.22 -10.15 11.23
CA ILE A 401 -7.29 -11.00 10.50
C ILE A 401 -7.62 -12.45 10.83
N LYS A 402 -8.07 -13.20 9.82
CA LYS A 402 -8.41 -14.61 9.99
C LYS A 402 -7.15 -15.47 9.97
N PRO A 403 -7.17 -16.67 10.58
CA PRO A 403 -6.08 -17.64 10.48
C PRO A 403 -5.72 -18.04 9.04
N THR A 404 -6.64 -17.82 8.09
CA THR A 404 -6.42 -18.02 6.65
C THR A 404 -5.59 -16.93 5.98
N GLY A 405 -5.13 -15.91 6.71
CA GLY A 405 -4.41 -14.75 6.17
C GLY A 405 -5.30 -13.71 5.47
N ASN A 406 -6.55 -14.06 5.17
CA ASN A 406 -7.56 -13.09 4.74
C ASN A 406 -7.95 -12.19 5.90
N SER A 407 -8.21 -10.92 5.61
CA SER A 407 -8.75 -9.98 6.59
C SER A 407 -10.09 -9.40 6.17
N ALA A 408 -10.80 -8.89 7.15
CA ALA A 408 -12.00 -8.10 6.99
C ALA A 408 -11.77 -6.75 7.66
N LEU A 409 -12.00 -5.67 6.92
CA LEU A 409 -12.05 -4.34 7.50
C LEU A 409 -13.50 -4.01 7.86
N LEU A 410 -13.76 -3.73 9.12
CA LEU A 410 -15.03 -3.28 9.66
C LEU A 410 -14.92 -1.78 9.98
N ASP A 411 -15.64 -0.95 9.24
CA ASP A 411 -15.75 0.48 9.52
C ASP A 411 -17.12 0.78 10.13
N PHE A 412 -17.12 1.39 11.33
CA PHE A 412 -18.32 1.69 12.11
C PHE A 412 -18.82 3.14 11.94
N ARG A 413 -18.29 3.89 10.97
CA ARG A 413 -18.77 5.25 10.65
C ARG A 413 -20.28 5.25 10.38
N ARG A 414 -21.03 6.03 11.16
CA ARG A 414 -22.48 6.27 11.02
C ARG A 414 -23.38 5.04 11.28
N GLY A 415 -22.92 4.06 12.04
CA GLY A 415 -23.74 2.91 12.47
C GLY A 415 -24.00 1.85 11.41
N ALA A 416 -23.35 1.96 10.24
CA ALA A 416 -23.38 0.94 9.20
C ALA A 416 -22.04 0.21 9.15
N THR A 417 -22.02 -1.08 9.49
CA THR A 417 -20.83 -1.91 9.36
C THR A 417 -20.55 -2.18 7.88
N THR A 418 -19.52 -1.55 7.33
CA THR A 418 -19.03 -1.92 6.00
C THR A 418 -17.94 -2.97 6.16
N THR A 419 -18.20 -4.21 5.76
CA THR A 419 -17.18 -5.28 5.73
C THR A 419 -16.52 -5.32 4.37
N ARG A 420 -15.19 -5.18 4.33
CA ARG A 420 -14.40 -5.28 3.10
C ARG A 420 -13.44 -6.44 3.19
N VAL A 421 -13.41 -7.29 2.16
CA VAL A 421 -12.37 -8.31 2.03
C VAL A 421 -11.06 -7.60 1.80
N SER A 422 -10.09 -7.91 2.65
CA SER A 422 -8.80 -7.27 2.64
C SER A 422 -7.66 -8.25 2.82
N THR A 423 -6.46 -7.80 2.47
CA THR A 423 -5.22 -8.50 2.74
C THR A 423 -4.40 -7.58 3.64
N PRO A 424 -4.05 -8.00 4.87
CA PRO A 424 -3.40 -7.13 5.83
C PRO A 424 -2.02 -6.69 5.34
N LEU A 425 -1.55 -5.55 5.81
CA LEU A 425 -0.19 -5.08 5.59
C LEU A 425 0.64 -5.40 6.81
N GLY A 426 1.45 -6.46 6.76
CA GLY A 426 2.31 -6.86 7.86
C GLY A 426 3.79 -6.80 7.48
N PHE A 427 4.63 -6.35 8.41
CA PHE A 427 6.07 -6.59 8.34
C PHE A 427 6.45 -7.83 9.14
N SER A 428 7.58 -8.45 8.79
CA SER A 428 8.24 -9.45 9.65
C SER A 428 9.07 -8.77 10.74
N LEU A 429 9.34 -9.46 11.86
CA LEU A 429 10.11 -8.86 12.95
C LEU A 429 11.53 -8.50 12.49
N GLN A 430 12.11 -9.36 11.65
CA GLN A 430 13.42 -9.11 11.06
C GLN A 430 13.41 -7.86 10.20
N THR A 431 12.45 -7.73 9.28
CA THR A 431 12.27 -6.53 8.44
C THR A 431 12.14 -5.27 9.29
N THR A 432 11.39 -5.35 10.39
CA THR A 432 11.21 -4.23 11.32
C THR A 432 12.54 -3.82 11.96
N ARG A 433 13.34 -4.78 12.43
CA ARG A 433 14.67 -4.53 13.01
C ARG A 433 15.64 -3.95 11.99
N ASP A 434 15.64 -4.46 10.77
CA ASP A 434 16.52 -3.98 9.69
C ASP A 434 16.22 -2.51 9.36
N ILE A 435 14.94 -2.12 9.35
CA ILE A 435 14.52 -0.74 9.15
C ILE A 435 14.96 0.12 10.34
N ILE A 436 14.65 -0.30 11.57
CA ILE A 436 14.98 0.46 12.78
C ILE A 436 16.48 0.72 12.90
N ALA A 437 17.32 -0.23 12.50
CA ALA A 437 18.76 -0.04 12.50
C ALA A 437 19.26 1.05 11.53
N LYS A 438 18.39 1.60 10.67
CA LYS A 438 18.68 2.70 9.73
C LYS A 438 17.96 4.01 10.06
N LEU A 439 16.96 3.96 10.95
CA LEU A 439 16.30 5.14 11.50
C LEU A 439 17.21 5.76 12.56
#